data_AF-A0AAQ2XII7-F1
#
_entry.id   AF-A0AAQ2XII7-F1
#
_cell.length_a   1.000
_cell.length_b   1.000
_cell.length_c   1.000
_cell.angle_alpha   90.00
_cell.angle_beta   90.00
_cell.angle_gamma   90.00
#
_symmetry.space_group_name_H-M   'P 1'
#
loop_
_entity.id
_entity.type
_entity.pdbx_description
1 polymer ?
#
loop_
_entity_poly.entity_id
_entity_poly.type
_entity_poly.pdbx_seq_one_letter_code
_entity_poly.pdbx_strand_id
1 'polypeptide(L)'
;MPFEAYNGLRIVLDDDIFVDLTNKQKPTTTSYIFAPGAVRYSSVLASTETKYDPIENGGTDAIVQKRVGTIHVAGTSVKASFAPAKGNFPTTEEFGKSSTLEVVDGIDPRMIGVFAYKAELDPALVPGAEVAAGSGH
;
A
#
# COMPACT_ATOMS: atom_id res chain seq x y z
N MET A 1 -9.65 16.75 -20.46
CA MET A 1 -9.04 15.39 -20.57
C MET A 1 -7.98 15.29 -19.50
N PRO A 2 -7.96 14.22 -18.69
CA PRO A 2 -6.89 14.02 -17.71
C PRO A 2 -5.53 13.96 -18.41
N PHE A 3 -4.50 14.52 -17.78
CA PHE A 3 -3.13 14.50 -18.31
C PHE A 3 -2.51 13.12 -18.03
N GLU A 4 -2.20 12.36 -19.08
CA GLU A 4 -1.67 10.99 -18.96
C GLU A 4 -0.19 10.95 -18.52
N ALA A 5 0.53 12.05 -18.70
CA ALA A 5 1.93 12.17 -18.32
C ALA A 5 2.29 13.58 -17.87
N TYR A 6 3.24 13.68 -16.95
CA TYR A 6 3.83 14.94 -16.49
C TYR A 6 5.35 14.80 -16.42
N ASN A 7 6.08 15.73 -17.04
CA ASN A 7 7.55 15.69 -17.14
C ASN A 7 8.10 14.34 -17.64
N GLY A 8 7.41 13.69 -18.58
CA GLY A 8 7.79 12.38 -19.13
C GLY A 8 7.48 11.18 -18.22
N LEU A 9 6.88 11.40 -17.05
CA LEU A 9 6.41 10.36 -16.14
C LEU A 9 4.93 10.07 -16.40
N ARG A 10 4.56 8.78 -16.44
CA ARG A 10 3.15 8.38 -16.54
C ARG A 10 2.44 8.66 -15.22
N ILE A 11 1.27 9.27 -15.30
CA ILE A 11 0.37 9.44 -14.16
C ILE A 11 -0.64 8.29 -14.19
N VAL A 12 -0.81 7.64 -13.05
CA VAL A 12 -1.91 6.71 -12.80
C VAL A 12 -2.86 7.42 -11.86
N LEU A 13 -4.11 7.60 -12.31
CA LEU A 13 -5.17 8.19 -11.51
C LEU A 13 -5.94 7.05 -10.82
N ASP A 14 -6.20 7.23 -9.54
CA ASP A 14 -6.97 6.31 -8.71
C ASP A 14 -7.77 7.17 -7.71
N ASP A 15 -9.05 6.84 -7.54
CA ASP A 15 -9.97 7.56 -6.66
C ASP A 15 -9.81 7.11 -5.19
N ASP A 16 -9.23 5.94 -4.93
CA ASP A 16 -9.08 5.36 -3.59
C ASP A 16 -7.76 5.73 -2.89
N ILE A 17 -7.07 6.78 -3.37
CA ILE A 17 -5.87 7.29 -2.70
C ILE A 17 -6.26 7.94 -1.37
N PHE A 18 -5.68 7.45 -0.28
CA PHE A 18 -6.00 7.94 1.06
C PHE A 18 -5.72 9.44 1.23
N VAL A 19 -6.68 10.13 1.83
CA VAL A 19 -6.57 11.53 2.26
C VAL A 19 -6.69 11.58 3.79
N ASP A 20 -5.65 12.08 4.43
CA ASP A 20 -5.60 12.34 5.86
C ASP A 20 -6.39 13.62 6.18
N LEU A 21 -7.57 13.41 6.78
CA LEU A 21 -8.48 14.46 7.25
C LEU A 21 -8.36 14.72 8.75
N THR A 22 -7.31 14.25 9.43
CA THR A 22 -7.08 14.53 10.86
C THR A 22 -7.08 16.04 11.14
N ASN A 23 -6.52 16.81 10.21
CA ASN A 23 -6.72 18.26 10.13
C ASN A 23 -7.54 18.58 8.88
N LYS A 24 -8.84 18.79 9.04
CA LYS A 24 -9.77 19.04 7.93
C LYS A 24 -9.50 20.34 7.18
N GLN A 25 -8.83 21.31 7.81
CA GLN A 25 -8.45 22.57 7.17
C GLN A 25 -7.14 22.48 6.39
N LYS A 26 -6.38 21.39 6.61
CA LYS A 26 -5.13 21.08 5.93
C LYS A 26 -5.08 19.60 5.58
N PRO A 27 -6.00 19.13 4.73
CA PRO A 27 -6.04 17.74 4.34
C PRO A 27 -4.72 17.39 3.65
N THR A 28 -4.14 16.23 3.97
CA THR A 28 -2.89 15.79 3.32
C THR A 28 -3.07 14.47 2.61
N THR A 29 -2.36 14.27 1.51
CA THR A 29 -2.30 12.97 0.83
C THR A 29 -0.84 12.59 0.57
N THR A 30 -0.60 11.30 0.37
CA THR A 30 0.70 10.76 0.00
C THR A 30 0.60 10.07 -1.35
N SER A 31 1.29 10.61 -2.34
CA SER A 31 1.46 9.98 -3.63
C SER A 31 2.79 9.26 -3.69
N TYR A 32 2.84 8.12 -4.39
CA TYR A 32 4.06 7.33 -4.55
C TYR A 32 4.56 7.40 -5.98
N ILE A 33 5.88 7.55 -6.13
CA ILE A 33 6.58 7.51 -7.41
C ILE A 33 7.48 6.28 -7.41
N PHE A 34 7.31 5.44 -8.43
CA PHE A 34 8.04 4.18 -8.57
C PHE A 34 8.89 4.20 -9.84
N ALA A 35 10.17 3.90 -9.71
CA ALA A 35 11.01 3.54 -10.84
C ALA A 35 10.64 2.15 -11.37
N PRO A 36 10.86 1.86 -12.66
CA PRO A 36 10.64 0.53 -13.20
C PRO A 36 11.40 -0.55 -12.42
N GLY A 37 10.68 -1.59 -11.97
CA GLY A 37 11.27 -2.71 -11.23
C GLY A 37 11.63 -2.43 -9.76
N ALA A 38 11.27 -1.26 -9.22
CA ALA A 38 11.50 -0.91 -7.81
C ALA A 38 10.69 -1.79 -6.84
N VAL A 39 9.55 -2.33 -7.27
CA VAL A 39 8.74 -3.28 -6.49
C VAL A 39 8.68 -4.59 -7.25
N ARG A 40 8.94 -5.70 -6.54
CA ARG A 40 8.91 -7.05 -7.08
C ARG A 40 7.81 -7.85 -6.39
N TYR A 41 7.14 -8.70 -7.15
CA TYR A 41 6.14 -9.60 -6.62
C TYR A 41 6.31 -11.01 -7.17
N SER A 42 5.86 -11.98 -6.38
CA SER A 42 5.70 -13.38 -6.79
C SER A 42 4.47 -13.95 -6.10
N SER A 43 3.75 -14.84 -6.77
CA SER A 43 2.62 -15.55 -6.17
C SER A 43 2.54 -16.99 -6.68
N VAL A 44 2.04 -17.86 -5.82
CA VAL A 44 1.81 -19.27 -6.09
C VAL A 44 0.43 -19.66 -5.58
N LEU A 45 -0.33 -20.38 -6.42
CA LEU A 45 -1.54 -21.07 -5.99
C LEU A 45 -1.12 -22.33 -5.23
N ALA A 46 -1.40 -22.39 -3.94
CA ALA A 46 -1.02 -23.52 -3.09
C ALA A 46 -2.06 -24.66 -3.15
N SER A 47 -3.35 -24.35 -3.14
CA SER A 47 -4.43 -25.34 -3.22
C SER A 47 -5.76 -24.68 -3.58
N THR A 48 -6.68 -25.46 -4.15
CA THR A 48 -8.10 -25.13 -4.28
C THR A 48 -8.90 -26.32 -3.75
N GLU A 49 -9.80 -26.09 -2.80
CA GLU A 49 -10.61 -27.12 -2.15
C GLU A 49 -12.10 -26.74 -2.23
N THR A 50 -12.96 -27.72 -2.51
CA THR A 50 -14.41 -27.56 -2.41
C THR A 50 -14.89 -28.35 -1.19
N LYS A 51 -15.65 -27.71 -0.30
CA LYS A 51 -16.25 -28.33 0.86
C LYS A 51 -17.77 -28.23 0.76
N TYR A 52 -18.45 -29.38 0.78
CA TYR A 52 -19.90 -29.48 0.87
C TYR A 52 -20.31 -29.79 2.32
N ASP A 53 -21.24 -29.03 2.88
CA ASP A 53 -21.87 -29.29 4.18
C ASP A 53 -23.40 -29.44 3.99
N PRO A 54 -23.94 -30.67 4.06
CA PRO A 54 -25.36 -30.92 3.83
C PRO A 54 -26.28 -30.58 5.01
N ILE A 55 -25.75 -30.37 6.23
CA ILE A 55 -26.55 -30.23 7.45
C ILE A 55 -26.68 -28.76 7.86
N GLU A 56 -25.60 -27.99 7.73
CA GLU A 56 -25.63 -26.57 8.05
C GLU A 56 -26.31 -25.73 6.96
N ASN A 57 -27.15 -24.78 7.38
CA ASN A 57 -27.80 -23.77 6.52
C ASN A 57 -28.57 -24.30 5.29
N GLY A 58 -29.09 -25.53 5.35
CA GLY A 58 -29.88 -26.12 4.26
C GLY A 58 -29.08 -26.72 3.11
N GLY A 59 -27.78 -27.00 3.33
CA GLY A 59 -26.86 -27.48 2.30
C GLY A 59 -26.04 -26.34 1.72
N THR A 60 -24.75 -26.26 2.06
CA THR A 60 -23.84 -25.22 1.58
C THR A 60 -22.61 -25.80 0.89
N ASP A 61 -22.22 -25.19 -0.22
CA ASP A 61 -20.97 -25.45 -0.91
C ASP A 61 -20.03 -24.26 -0.74
N ALA A 62 -18.80 -24.53 -0.31
CA ALA A 62 -17.75 -23.53 -0.19
C ALA A 62 -16.57 -23.91 -1.08
N ILE A 63 -16.06 -22.96 -1.85
CA ILE A 63 -14.80 -23.09 -2.59
C ILE A 63 -13.76 -22.24 -1.87
N VAL A 64 -12.70 -22.89 -1.39
CA VAL A 64 -11.60 -22.24 -0.68
C VAL A 64 -10.37 -22.28 -1.57
N GLN A 65 -9.78 -21.10 -1.81
CA GLN A 65 -8.56 -20.98 -2.58
C GLN A 65 -7.42 -20.46 -1.70
N LYS A 66 -6.35 -21.24 -1.62
CA LYS A 66 -5.15 -20.91 -0.85
C LYS A 66 -4.09 -20.39 -1.82
N ARG A 67 -3.75 -19.10 -1.70
CA ARG A 67 -2.65 -18.47 -2.44
C ARG A 67 -1.61 -17.94 -1.48
N VAL A 68 -0.35 -18.04 -1.87
CA VAL A 68 0.77 -17.41 -1.17
C VAL A 68 1.38 -16.39 -2.12
N GLY A 69 1.44 -15.14 -1.69
CA GLY A 69 2.03 -14.04 -2.44
C GLY A 69 3.07 -13.31 -1.60
N THR A 70 4.08 -12.76 -2.26
CA THR A 70 5.07 -11.89 -1.64
C THR A 70 5.30 -10.69 -2.54
N ILE A 71 5.26 -9.50 -1.94
CA ILE A 71 5.57 -8.23 -2.58
C ILE A 71 6.63 -7.55 -1.72
N HIS A 72 7.72 -7.07 -2.31
CA HIS A 72 8.73 -6.29 -1.59
C HIS A 72 9.39 -5.25 -2.49
N VAL A 73 9.95 -4.22 -1.85
CA VAL A 73 10.76 -3.20 -2.52
C VAL A 73 12.15 -3.76 -2.79
N ALA A 74 12.61 -3.69 -4.03
CA ALA A 74 13.92 -4.20 -4.41
C ALA A 74 15.03 -3.42 -3.69
N GLY A 75 15.99 -4.14 -3.10
CA GLY A 75 17.09 -3.54 -2.33
C GLY A 75 16.80 -3.35 -0.84
N THR A 76 15.60 -3.75 -0.37
CA THR A 76 15.32 -3.89 1.07
C THR A 76 15.25 -5.35 1.49
N SER A 77 15.51 -5.60 2.76
CA SER A 77 15.38 -6.90 3.41
C SER A 77 14.68 -6.76 4.76
N VAL A 78 14.19 -7.88 5.26
CA VAL A 78 13.78 -8.01 6.66
C VAL A 78 15.05 -8.08 7.51
N LYS A 79 15.09 -7.30 8.61
CA LYS A 79 16.23 -7.32 9.53
C LYS A 79 16.42 -8.70 10.13
N ALA A 80 17.68 -9.12 10.29
CA ALA A 80 18.00 -10.39 10.95
C ALA A 80 17.45 -10.49 12.39
N SER A 81 17.26 -9.34 13.07
CA SER A 81 16.71 -9.27 14.43
C SER A 81 15.19 -9.33 14.49
N PHE A 82 14.49 -9.31 13.35
CA PHE A 82 13.03 -9.35 13.34
C PHE A 82 12.53 -10.77 13.61
N ALA A 83 11.62 -10.89 14.57
CA ALA A 83 10.86 -12.10 14.83
C ALA A 83 9.36 -11.74 14.90
N PRO A 84 8.48 -12.39 14.11
CA PRO A 84 7.06 -12.13 14.18
C PRO A 84 6.48 -12.64 15.50
N ALA A 85 5.46 -11.95 16.02
CA ALA A 85 4.76 -12.34 17.24
C ALA A 85 4.12 -13.74 17.13
N LYS A 86 3.64 -14.08 15.92
CA LYS A 86 3.24 -15.44 15.57
C LYS A 86 4.30 -16.04 14.63
N GLY A 87 5.00 -17.07 15.10
CA GLY A 87 6.04 -17.75 14.32
C GLY A 87 5.56 -18.12 12.92
N ASN A 88 6.35 -17.77 11.90
CA ASN A 88 6.08 -17.98 10.47
C ASN A 88 4.88 -17.22 9.88
N PHE A 89 4.23 -16.33 10.63
CA PHE A 89 3.08 -15.55 10.16
C PHE A 89 3.22 -14.06 10.54
N PRO A 90 4.18 -13.34 9.92
CA PRO A 90 4.28 -11.90 10.10
C PRO A 90 3.01 -11.19 9.60
N THR A 91 2.53 -10.20 10.34
CA THR A 91 1.39 -9.38 9.95
C THR A 91 1.79 -8.18 9.10
N THR A 92 0.83 -7.58 8.40
CA THR A 92 1.04 -6.33 7.66
C THR A 92 1.47 -5.19 8.58
N GLU A 93 0.93 -5.12 9.80
CA GLU A 93 1.30 -4.13 10.81
C GLU A 93 2.76 -4.31 11.28
N GLU A 94 3.23 -5.55 11.42
CA GLU A 94 4.62 -5.82 11.78
C GLU A 94 5.58 -5.38 10.67
N PHE A 95 5.25 -5.65 9.40
CA PHE A 95 6.05 -5.19 8.27
C PHE A 95 5.97 -3.69 8.03
N GLY A 96 4.88 -3.03 8.46
CA GLY A 96 4.72 -1.57 8.36
C GLY A 96 5.64 -0.78 9.31
N LYS A 97 6.31 -1.44 10.26
CA LYS A 97 7.22 -0.78 11.20
C LYS A 97 8.59 -0.54 10.57
N SER A 98 9.12 0.67 10.72
CA SER A 98 10.48 1.02 10.29
C SER A 98 11.57 0.19 10.98
N SER A 99 11.27 -0.41 12.13
CA SER A 99 12.19 -1.31 12.82
C SER A 99 12.35 -2.66 12.13
N THR A 100 11.42 -3.08 11.27
CA THR A 100 11.37 -4.43 10.69
C THR A 100 12.19 -4.58 9.41
N LEU A 101 12.29 -3.50 8.62
CA LEU A 101 12.95 -3.51 7.32
C LEU A 101 14.25 -2.72 7.36
N GLU A 102 15.20 -3.14 6.53
CA GLU A 102 16.47 -2.44 6.29
C GLU A 102 16.76 -2.34 4.80
N VAL A 103 17.57 -1.35 4.44
CA VAL A 103 18.23 -1.32 3.14
C VAL A 103 19.37 -2.32 3.20
N VAL A 104 19.47 -3.19 2.19
CA VAL A 104 20.53 -4.20 2.12
C VAL A 104 21.90 -3.52 2.04
N ASP A 105 22.88 -4.06 2.77
CA ASP A 105 24.25 -3.57 2.76
C ASP A 105 24.80 -3.46 1.32
N GLY A 106 25.44 -2.33 1.01
CA GLY A 106 26.00 -2.04 -0.30
C GLY A 106 25.02 -1.49 -1.33
N ILE A 107 23.74 -1.34 -1.00
CA ILE A 107 22.76 -0.63 -1.85
C ILE A 107 22.69 0.84 -1.45
N ASP A 108 22.87 1.75 -2.41
CA ASP A 108 22.55 3.17 -2.21
C ASP A 108 21.01 3.32 -2.10
N PRO A 109 20.47 3.87 -0.99
CA PRO A 109 19.04 4.11 -0.83
C PRO A 109 18.40 4.91 -1.99
N ARG A 110 19.17 5.77 -2.67
CA ARG A 110 18.69 6.56 -3.82
C ARG A 110 18.38 5.71 -5.04
N MET A 111 18.98 4.52 -5.13
CA MET A 111 18.76 3.59 -6.23
C MET A 111 17.56 2.66 -6.03
N ILE A 112 16.93 2.67 -4.85
CA ILE A 112 15.72 1.87 -4.57
C ILE A 112 14.58 2.28 -5.50
N GLY A 113 14.48 3.58 -5.82
CA GLY A 113 13.51 4.07 -6.80
C GLY A 113 12.07 4.10 -6.31
N VAL A 114 11.84 4.14 -4.99
CA VAL A 114 10.52 4.38 -4.39
C VAL A 114 10.57 5.68 -3.60
N PHE A 115 9.70 6.62 -3.95
CA PHE A 115 9.63 7.92 -3.29
C PHE A 115 8.20 8.21 -2.87
N ALA A 116 8.03 8.61 -1.61
CA ALA A 116 6.75 9.09 -1.08
C ALA A 116 6.76 10.62 -1.10
N TYR A 117 5.74 11.21 -1.73
CA TYR A 117 5.53 12.65 -1.75
C TYR A 117 4.26 12.97 -0.97
N LYS A 118 4.43 13.65 0.17
CA LYS A 118 3.31 14.12 1.00
C LYS A 118 2.99 15.57 0.63
N ALA A 119 1.74 15.85 0.30
CA ALA A 119 1.27 17.17 -0.08
C ALA A 119 0.05 17.58 0.75
N GLU A 120 -0.06 18.88 1.03
CA GLU A 120 -1.31 19.50 1.49
C GLU A 120 -2.20 19.74 0.27
N LEU A 121 -3.48 19.35 0.39
CA LEU A 121 -4.49 19.55 -0.64
C LEU A 121 -5.30 20.80 -0.32
N ASP A 122 -5.84 21.43 -1.36
CA ASP A 122 -6.81 22.50 -1.19
C ASP A 122 -8.09 21.94 -0.56
N PRO A 123 -8.49 22.40 0.66
CA PRO A 123 -9.70 21.93 1.33
C PRO A 123 -10.98 22.11 0.49
N ALA A 124 -11.00 23.09 -0.44
CA ALA A 124 -12.15 23.33 -1.31
C ALA A 124 -12.40 22.18 -2.32
N LEU A 125 -11.38 21.36 -2.59
CA LEU A 125 -11.42 20.28 -3.57
C LEU A 125 -11.48 18.87 -2.94
N VAL A 126 -11.52 18.78 -1.61
CA VAL A 126 -11.46 17.51 -0.88
C VAL A 126 -12.78 17.23 -0.17
N PRO A 127 -13.50 16.15 -0.54
CA PRO A 127 -14.68 15.73 0.19
C PRO A 127 -14.40 15.50 1.68
N GLY A 128 -15.20 16.13 2.55
CA GLY A 128 -15.08 16.00 4.01
C GLY A 128 -14.06 16.96 4.67
N ALA A 129 -13.33 17.76 3.88
CA ALA A 129 -12.50 18.85 4.39
C ALA A 129 -13.34 20.09 4.74
N GLU A 130 -12.75 21.00 5.52
CA GLU A 130 -13.38 22.24 5.97
C GLU A 130 -12.62 23.43 5.42
N VAL A 131 -13.26 24.19 4.53
CA VAL A 131 -12.71 25.46 4.05
C VAL A 131 -12.74 26.45 5.21
N ALA A 132 -11.58 26.98 5.58
CA ALA A 132 -11.50 27.98 6.63
C ALA A 132 -12.33 29.22 6.24
N ALA A 133 -13.20 29.68 7.14
CA ALA A 133 -13.98 30.89 6.91
C ALA A 133 -13.10 32.14 7.05
N GLY A 134 -12.71 32.73 5.91
CA GLY A 134 -12.05 34.05 5.78
C GLY A 134 -10.59 33.95 5.34
N SER A 135 -10.08 34.75 4.40
CA SER A 135 -10.50 36.06 3.91
C SER A 135 -10.54 36.10 2.38
N GLY A 136 -11.59 36.70 1.82
CA GLY A 136 -11.60 37.10 0.42
C GLY A 136 -10.40 37.98 0.07
N HIS A 137 -9.96 37.85 -1.18
CA HIS A 137 -9.23 38.87 -1.90
C HIS A 137 -10.10 39.33 -3.07
#